data_AF-A0A1Q8BKE8-F1
#
_entry.id   AF-A0A1Q8BKE8-F1
#
_cell.length_a   1.000
_cell.length_b   1.000
_cell.length_c   1.000
_cell.angle_alpha   90.00
_cell.angle_beta   90.00
_cell.angle_gamma   90.00
#
_symmetry.space_group_name_H-M   'P 1'
#
loop_
_entity.id
_entity.type
_entity.pdbx_description
1 polymer ?
#
loop_
_entity_poly.entity_id
_entity_poly.type
_entity_poly.pdbx_seq_one_letter_code
_entity_poly.pdbx_strand_id
1 'polypeptide(L)'
;ERVGGDLKLGRFSRIASNLEMDQLFIFSFLKEQVRRDKLDQIPGKKASHYNSLYHFFVSYYQSTKGGTMTEIATRHERVTDLYLQFYLPFNDKIIDGKRSWPKSHAIVQPIDIAAKRILKDTLNLTPEEIKLEMYQELMSWLDRVERSEATGRVIANGKRREQLVWQFVETFFSEVFVSYAEGQRSILNSRLNRFKGGCEAVFSQRYSKKGGSFTEQSEVAATSEAVTVATGIGDDNSEQQ
;
A
#
# COMPACT_ATOMS: atom_id res chain seq x y z
N GLU A 1 17.49 47.70 8.23
CA GLU A 1 17.44 46.23 8.12
C GLU A 1 16.45 45.63 9.12
N ARG A 2 15.48 44.85 8.62
CA ARG A 2 15.16 43.50 9.12
C ARG A 2 14.21 42.87 8.11
N VAL A 3 14.79 42.01 7.28
CA VAL A 3 14.15 41.19 6.25
C VAL A 3 13.29 40.14 6.96
N GLY A 4 12.06 40.51 7.28
CA GLY A 4 11.02 39.60 7.76
C GLY A 4 10.10 39.21 6.61
N GLY A 5 10.65 38.57 5.58
CA GLY A 5 9.85 38.00 4.50
C GLY A 5 8.84 37.03 5.10
N ASP A 6 7.57 37.21 4.74
CA ASP A 6 6.41 36.56 5.35
C ASP A 6 6.61 35.04 5.43
N LEU A 7 6.92 34.54 6.64
CA LEU A 7 7.20 33.13 6.94
C LEU A 7 6.09 32.20 6.44
N LYS A 8 4.87 32.74 6.28
CA LYS A 8 3.73 32.03 5.70
C LYS A 8 3.89 31.80 4.20
N LEU A 9 4.32 32.80 3.42
CA LEU A 9 4.60 32.68 1.98
C LEU A 9 5.71 31.64 1.70
N GLY A 10 6.78 31.66 2.50
CA GLY A 10 7.87 30.68 2.39
C GLY A 10 7.39 29.24 2.62
N ARG A 11 6.46 29.04 3.57
CA ARG A 11 5.82 27.74 3.80
C ARG A 11 4.95 27.31 2.61
N PHE A 12 4.17 28.22 2.03
CA PHE A 12 3.33 27.92 0.86
C PHE A 12 4.15 27.50 -0.35
N SER A 13 5.22 28.24 -0.67
CA SER A 13 6.11 27.92 -1.80
C SER A 13 6.72 26.52 -1.66
N ARG A 14 7.21 26.17 -0.46
CA ARG A 14 7.75 24.84 -0.18
C ARG A 14 6.71 23.73 -0.31
N ILE A 15 5.47 23.98 0.13
CA ILE A 15 4.37 23.01 0.00
C ILE A 15 4.03 22.78 -1.47
N ALA A 16 3.88 23.85 -2.24
CA ALA A 16 3.57 23.78 -3.66
C ALA A 16 4.66 23.00 -4.42
N SER A 17 5.93 23.34 -4.18
CA SER A 17 7.06 22.64 -4.80
C SER A 17 7.11 21.15 -4.44
N ASN A 18 6.86 20.78 -3.17
CA ASN A 18 6.81 19.38 -2.79
C ASN A 18 5.65 18.61 -3.43
N LEU A 19 4.46 19.22 -3.56
CA LEU A 19 3.30 18.60 -4.21
C LEU A 19 3.47 18.47 -5.72
N GLU A 20 4.20 19.41 -6.34
CA GLU A 20 4.58 19.36 -7.74
C GLU A 20 5.56 18.21 -8.00
N MET A 21 6.55 18.04 -7.11
CA MET A 21 7.58 17.00 -7.21
C MET A 21 7.07 15.60 -6.83
N ASP A 22 6.16 15.52 -5.85
CA ASP A 22 5.68 14.26 -5.28
C ASP A 22 4.27 14.47 -4.68
N GLN A 23 3.24 14.06 -5.44
CA GLN A 23 1.84 14.24 -5.02
C GLN A 23 1.49 13.43 -3.75
N LEU A 24 2.22 12.33 -3.45
CA LEU A 24 2.02 11.57 -2.20
C LEU A 24 2.38 12.40 -0.96
N PHE A 25 3.09 13.53 -1.14
CA PHE A 25 3.31 14.49 -0.07
C PHE A 25 2.02 14.97 0.59
N ILE A 26 0.88 14.95 -0.11
CA ILE A 26 -0.43 15.33 0.44
C ILE A 26 -0.79 14.54 1.72
N PHE A 27 -0.38 13.26 1.81
CA PHE A 27 -0.65 12.42 2.97
C PHE A 27 0.21 12.78 4.20
N SER A 28 1.28 13.56 4.01
CA SER A 28 2.05 14.12 5.14
C SER A 28 1.18 15.08 5.94
N PHE A 29 0.32 15.87 5.28
CA PHE A 29 -0.63 16.75 5.96
C PHE A 29 -1.73 15.96 6.68
N LEU A 30 -2.19 14.85 6.09
CA LEU A 30 -3.13 13.95 6.78
C LEU A 30 -2.53 13.42 8.09
N LYS A 31 -1.29 12.93 8.06
CA LYS A 31 -0.59 12.44 9.25
C LYS A 31 -0.36 13.57 10.27
N GLU A 32 0.00 14.77 9.83
CA GLU A 32 0.13 15.94 10.71
C GLU A 32 -1.20 16.28 11.39
N GLN A 33 -2.30 16.28 10.64
CA GLN A 33 -3.64 16.54 11.15
C GLN A 33 -4.09 15.46 12.13
N VAL A 34 -3.87 14.17 11.85
CA VAL A 34 -4.18 13.06 12.75
C VAL A 34 -3.44 13.21 14.09
N ARG A 35 -2.14 13.55 14.04
CA ARG A 35 -1.33 13.80 15.24
C ARG A 35 -1.82 15.02 16.03
N ARG A 36 -2.12 16.13 15.33
CA ARG A 36 -2.62 17.37 15.94
C ARG A 36 -3.95 17.15 16.65
N ASP A 37 -4.83 16.38 16.01
CA ASP A 37 -6.16 16.08 16.53
C ASP A 37 -6.13 14.93 17.56
N LYS A 38 -4.94 14.44 17.95
CA LYS A 38 -4.69 13.35 18.92
C LYS A 38 -5.48 12.08 18.61
N LEU A 39 -5.58 11.74 17.34
CA LEU A 39 -6.27 10.54 16.89
C LEU A 39 -5.29 9.38 16.79
N ASP A 40 -5.67 8.22 17.32
CA ASP A 40 -4.85 7.01 17.28
C ASP A 40 -4.76 6.40 15.87
N GLN A 41 -5.70 6.75 14.99
CA GLN A 41 -5.82 6.22 13.63
C GLN A 41 -6.30 7.29 12.65
N ILE A 42 -6.08 7.03 11.36
CA ILE A 42 -6.65 7.84 10.28
C ILE A 42 -8.16 7.53 10.16
N PRO A 43 -9.07 8.49 10.41
CA PRO A 43 -10.49 8.26 10.19
C PRO A 43 -10.81 8.09 8.71
N GLY A 44 -11.68 7.16 8.36
CA GLY A 44 -12.06 6.90 6.96
C GLY A 44 -12.55 8.09 6.17
N LYS A 45 -13.35 8.97 6.79
CA LYS A 45 -13.82 10.20 6.13
C LYS A 45 -12.64 11.11 5.75
N LYS A 46 -11.65 11.24 6.64
CA LYS A 46 -10.41 11.99 6.35
C LYS A 46 -9.58 11.29 5.28
N ALA A 47 -9.37 9.98 5.40
CA ALA A 47 -8.67 9.20 4.39
C ALA A 47 -9.29 9.35 3.00
N SER A 48 -10.62 9.20 2.88
CA SER A 48 -11.34 9.36 1.62
C SER A 48 -11.19 10.76 1.05
N HIS A 49 -11.30 11.79 1.89
CA HIS A 49 -11.14 13.17 1.44
C HIS A 49 -9.73 13.43 0.89
N TYR A 50 -8.69 12.98 1.60
CA TYR A 50 -7.30 13.14 1.16
C TYR A 50 -6.97 12.31 -0.09
N ASN A 51 -7.54 11.10 -0.24
CA ASN A 51 -7.44 10.34 -1.49
C ASN A 51 -8.11 11.10 -2.66
N SER A 52 -9.29 11.70 -2.46
CA SER A 52 -9.90 12.55 -3.49
C SER A 52 -9.03 13.75 -3.87
N LEU A 53 -8.41 14.42 -2.89
CA LEU A 53 -7.47 15.52 -3.16
C LEU A 53 -6.24 15.03 -3.93
N TYR A 54 -5.69 13.87 -3.56
CA TYR A 54 -4.58 13.24 -4.27
C TYR A 54 -4.91 13.05 -5.76
N HIS A 55 -6.04 12.42 -6.08
CA HIS A 55 -6.47 12.22 -7.46
C HIS A 55 -6.71 13.54 -8.22
N PHE A 56 -7.23 14.56 -7.54
CA PHE A 56 -7.39 15.89 -8.14
C PHE A 56 -6.03 16.50 -8.52
N PHE A 57 -5.05 16.47 -7.62
CA PHE A 57 -3.70 16.97 -7.92
C PHE A 57 -3.04 16.18 -9.05
N VAL A 58 -3.13 14.86 -9.03
CA VAL A 58 -2.63 14.02 -10.12
C VAL A 58 -3.24 14.43 -11.46
N SER A 59 -4.58 14.56 -11.52
CA SER A 59 -5.30 14.90 -12.75
C SER A 59 -4.94 16.31 -13.26
N TYR A 60 -4.79 17.26 -12.34
CA TYR A 60 -4.34 18.61 -12.64
C TYR A 60 -2.93 18.64 -13.24
N TYR A 61 -1.97 17.94 -12.63
CA TYR A 61 -0.60 17.92 -13.15
C TYR A 61 -0.47 17.13 -14.46
N GLN A 62 -1.27 16.08 -14.66
CA GLN A 62 -1.34 15.35 -15.94
C GLN A 62 -1.79 16.24 -17.10
N SER A 63 -2.89 16.98 -16.89
CA SER A 63 -3.48 17.86 -17.92
C SER A 63 -2.61 19.08 -18.24
N THR A 64 -1.80 19.55 -17.28
CA THR A 64 -0.98 20.75 -17.45
C THR A 64 0.45 20.47 -17.89
N LYS A 65 1.00 19.27 -17.66
CA LYS A 65 2.41 18.93 -17.98
C LYS A 65 2.64 17.87 -19.05
N GLY A 66 1.61 17.43 -19.77
CA GLY A 66 1.78 16.57 -20.95
C GLY A 66 2.18 15.12 -20.62
N GLY A 67 1.29 14.40 -19.92
CA GLY A 67 0.96 12.99 -20.21
C GLY A 67 2.06 11.92 -20.24
N THR A 68 2.48 11.42 -19.06
CA THR A 68 2.90 10.00 -18.87
C THR A 68 2.62 9.53 -17.43
N MET A 69 1.54 9.99 -16.79
CA MET A 69 1.41 9.88 -15.32
C MET A 69 0.20 9.08 -14.81
N THR A 70 -0.53 8.35 -15.67
CA THR A 70 -1.80 7.69 -15.28
C THR A 70 -1.59 6.38 -14.52
N GLU A 71 -0.70 5.49 -14.96
CA GLU A 71 -0.37 4.24 -14.22
C GLU A 71 0.49 4.50 -12.98
N ILE A 72 1.25 5.59 -13.01
CA ILE A 72 2.18 6.02 -11.95
C ILE A 72 1.43 6.64 -10.75
N ALA A 73 0.19 7.10 -10.93
CA ALA A 73 -0.56 7.78 -9.89
C ALA A 73 -1.14 6.84 -8.81
N THR A 74 -1.69 5.69 -9.18
CA THR A 74 -2.40 4.85 -8.21
C THR A 74 -1.53 3.74 -7.60
N ARG A 75 -0.21 3.78 -7.79
CA ARG A 75 0.73 2.76 -7.30
C ARG A 75 0.56 2.42 -5.81
N HIS A 76 0.31 3.42 -4.96
CA HIS A 76 0.11 3.23 -3.51
C HIS A 76 -1.21 2.50 -3.20
N GLU A 77 -2.25 2.74 -4.00
CA GLU A 77 -3.52 2.01 -3.94
C GLU A 77 -3.34 0.56 -4.38
N ARG A 78 -2.67 0.35 -5.52
CA ARG A 78 -2.40 -0.96 -6.11
C ARG A 78 -1.54 -1.83 -5.19
N VAL A 79 -0.43 -1.30 -4.69
CA VAL A 79 0.43 -2.00 -3.71
C VAL A 79 -0.36 -2.36 -2.46
N THR A 80 -1.25 -1.46 -2.02
CA THR A 80 -2.15 -1.74 -0.89
C THR A 80 -3.12 -2.87 -1.19
N ASP A 81 -3.76 -2.88 -2.36
CA ASP A 81 -4.64 -3.98 -2.77
C ASP A 81 -3.92 -5.31 -2.91
N LEU A 82 -2.69 -5.30 -3.38
CA LEU A 82 -1.90 -6.52 -3.56
C LEU A 82 -1.57 -7.17 -2.23
N TYR A 83 -1.05 -6.42 -1.25
CA TYR A 83 -0.74 -7.04 0.04
C TYR A 83 -1.99 -7.45 0.81
N LEU A 84 -3.11 -6.72 0.63
CA LEU A 84 -4.40 -7.05 1.24
C LEU A 84 -5.07 -8.30 0.67
N GLN A 85 -4.47 -8.95 -0.34
CA GLN A 85 -4.92 -10.26 -0.85
C GLN A 85 -4.21 -11.44 -0.17
N PHE A 86 -3.08 -11.23 0.50
CA PHE A 86 -2.39 -12.29 1.25
C PHE A 86 -2.20 -11.98 2.75
N TYR A 87 -2.39 -10.72 3.17
CA TYR A 87 -2.20 -10.28 4.54
C TYR A 87 -3.25 -9.25 4.98
N LEU A 88 -3.78 -9.40 6.20
CA LEU A 88 -4.57 -8.38 6.89
C LEU A 88 -3.88 -7.92 8.18
N PRO A 89 -3.83 -6.61 8.46
CA PRO A 89 -3.09 -6.09 9.63
C PRO A 89 -3.85 -6.19 10.95
N PHE A 90 -5.06 -6.75 10.95
CA PHE A 90 -5.88 -6.86 12.15
C PHE A 90 -5.30 -7.86 13.15
N ASN A 91 -5.36 -7.50 14.43
CA ASN A 91 -5.10 -8.43 15.51
C ASN A 91 -6.33 -9.32 15.73
N ASP A 92 -6.10 -10.54 16.20
CA ASP A 92 -7.17 -11.44 16.66
C ASP A 92 -7.69 -11.10 18.06
N LYS A 93 -7.03 -10.17 18.76
CA LYS A 93 -7.55 -9.62 20.02
C LYS A 93 -8.86 -8.86 19.81
N ILE A 94 -9.93 -9.40 20.40
CA ILE A 94 -11.23 -8.76 20.56
C ILE A 94 -11.22 -8.00 21.89
N ILE A 95 -11.56 -6.72 21.86
CA ILE A 95 -11.72 -5.87 23.05
C ILE A 95 -13.17 -5.39 23.03
N ASP A 96 -13.93 -5.66 24.09
CA ASP A 96 -15.33 -5.27 24.24
C ASP A 96 -16.23 -5.67 23.05
N GLY A 97 -16.05 -6.91 22.57
CA GLY A 97 -16.80 -7.45 21.43
C GLY A 97 -16.45 -6.84 20.07
N LYS A 98 -15.43 -5.98 20.01
CA LYS A 98 -14.96 -5.35 18.76
C LYS A 98 -13.50 -5.68 18.50
N ARG A 99 -13.19 -5.85 17.22
CA ARG A 99 -11.81 -5.99 16.78
C ARG A 99 -11.10 -4.65 16.94
N SER A 100 -9.97 -4.63 17.64
CA SER A 100 -9.15 -3.42 17.73
C SER A 100 -8.68 -3.01 16.34
N TRP A 101 -8.73 -1.71 16.05
CA TRP A 101 -8.16 -1.19 14.82
C TRP A 101 -6.64 -1.47 14.77
N PRO A 102 -6.09 -1.82 13.60
CA PRO A 102 -4.68 -2.13 13.46
C PRO A 102 -3.80 -0.89 13.64
N LYS A 103 -2.62 -1.10 14.24
CA LYS A 103 -1.60 -0.06 14.37
C LYS A 103 -1.00 0.25 12.99
N SER A 104 -0.60 1.51 12.77
CA SER A 104 0.02 1.97 11.51
C SER A 104 1.18 1.07 11.05
N HIS A 105 2.06 0.64 11.95
CA HIS A 105 3.19 -0.25 11.59
C HIS A 105 2.74 -1.61 11.03
N ALA A 106 1.62 -2.18 11.52
CA ALA A 106 1.11 -3.45 11.01
C ALA A 106 0.56 -3.29 9.59
N ILE A 107 -0.15 -2.18 9.34
CA ILE A 107 -0.71 -1.84 8.01
C ILE A 107 0.40 -1.78 6.95
N VAL A 108 1.51 -1.13 7.27
CA VAL A 108 2.61 -0.90 6.30
C VAL A 108 3.74 -1.93 6.39
N GLN A 109 3.57 -2.99 7.18
CA GLN A 109 4.61 -3.99 7.41
C GLN A 109 5.12 -4.68 6.13
N PRO A 110 4.25 -5.10 5.17
CA PRO A 110 4.73 -5.67 3.90
C PRO A 110 5.64 -4.70 3.13
N ILE A 111 5.32 -3.41 3.17
CA ILE A 111 6.09 -2.34 2.51
C ILE A 111 7.45 -2.17 3.20
N ASP A 112 7.48 -2.15 4.53
CA ASP A 112 8.74 -2.02 5.28
C ASP A 112 9.66 -3.22 5.06
N ILE A 113 9.12 -4.44 4.96
CA ILE A 113 9.90 -5.66 4.65
C ILE A 113 10.52 -5.56 3.25
N ALA A 114 9.71 -5.25 2.25
CA ALA A 114 10.14 -5.10 0.87
C ALA A 114 11.20 -4.00 0.70
N ALA A 115 10.93 -2.81 1.24
CA ALA A 115 11.85 -1.67 1.15
C ALA A 115 13.19 -1.96 1.84
N LYS A 116 13.20 -2.66 2.99
CA LYS A 116 14.44 -3.02 3.68
C LYS A 116 15.37 -3.88 2.83
N ARG A 117 14.83 -4.78 1.99
CA ARG A 117 15.67 -5.61 1.11
C ARG A 117 16.34 -4.77 0.02
N ILE A 118 15.60 -3.84 -0.57
CA ILE A 118 16.16 -2.90 -1.56
C ILE A 118 17.22 -1.98 -0.93
N LEU A 119 16.96 -1.49 0.28
CA LEU A 119 17.83 -0.54 0.99
C LEU A 119 19.05 -1.18 1.66
N LYS A 120 19.17 -2.52 1.64
CA LYS A 120 20.32 -3.23 2.19
C LYS A 120 21.57 -2.89 1.36
N ASP A 121 22.48 -2.14 1.97
CA ASP A 121 23.56 -1.39 1.30
C ASP A 121 24.79 -2.22 0.90
N THR A 122 24.68 -3.54 0.82
CA THR A 122 25.88 -4.39 0.97
C THR A 122 26.26 -5.22 -0.25
N LEU A 123 25.44 -5.34 -1.28
CA LEU A 123 25.71 -6.27 -2.38
C LEU A 123 25.23 -5.69 -3.71
N ASN A 124 26.05 -5.79 -4.75
CA ASN A 124 25.70 -5.54 -6.15
C ASN A 124 24.72 -6.63 -6.65
N LEU A 125 23.60 -6.82 -5.96
CA LEU A 125 22.57 -7.78 -6.33
C LEU A 125 21.91 -7.34 -7.64
N THR A 126 21.67 -8.31 -8.49
CA THR A 126 20.82 -8.17 -9.66
C THR A 126 19.37 -7.86 -9.25
N PRO A 127 18.56 -7.25 -10.13
CA PRO A 127 17.13 -7.04 -9.88
C PRO A 127 16.40 -8.33 -9.45
N GLU A 128 16.73 -9.46 -10.07
CA GLU A 128 16.16 -10.77 -9.78
C GLU A 128 16.51 -11.25 -8.37
N GLU A 129 17.76 -11.09 -7.93
CA GLU A 129 18.20 -11.44 -6.58
C GLU A 129 17.51 -10.58 -5.52
N ILE A 130 17.36 -9.27 -5.76
CA ILE A 130 16.63 -8.38 -4.84
C ILE A 130 15.18 -8.82 -4.71
N LYS A 131 14.51 -9.12 -5.83
CA LYS A 131 13.13 -9.64 -5.81
C LYS A 131 13.03 -10.97 -5.07
N LEU A 132 13.98 -11.88 -5.28
CA LEU A 132 14.01 -13.16 -4.57
C LEU A 132 14.19 -12.97 -3.06
N GLU A 133 15.09 -12.09 -2.62
CA GLU A 133 15.27 -11.75 -1.19
C GLU A 133 13.99 -11.13 -0.60
N MET A 134 13.32 -10.24 -1.34
CA MET A 134 12.03 -9.66 -0.92
C MET A 134 10.96 -10.74 -0.72
N TYR A 135 10.83 -11.64 -1.69
CA TYR A 135 9.88 -12.74 -1.65
C TYR A 135 10.13 -13.66 -0.45
N GLN A 136 11.38 -14.09 -0.25
CA GLN A 136 11.75 -14.99 0.85
C GLN A 136 11.48 -14.37 2.23
N GLU A 137 11.83 -13.09 2.42
CA GLU A 137 11.60 -12.40 3.69
C GLU A 137 10.10 -12.19 3.96
N LEU A 138 9.29 -11.90 2.93
CA LEU A 138 7.84 -11.80 3.07
C LEU A 138 7.21 -13.15 3.42
N MET A 139 7.59 -14.23 2.74
CA MET A 139 7.10 -15.58 3.04
C MET A 139 7.46 -16.00 4.47
N SER A 140 8.72 -15.81 4.88
CA SER A 140 9.17 -16.10 6.25
C SER A 140 8.40 -15.28 7.28
N TRP A 141 8.10 -14.00 6.99
CA TRP A 141 7.28 -13.18 7.86
C TRP A 141 5.82 -13.66 7.92
N LEU A 142 5.22 -14.08 6.80
CA LEU A 142 3.87 -14.64 6.80
C LEU A 142 3.77 -15.93 7.61
N ASP A 143 4.78 -16.81 7.54
CA ASP A 143 4.83 -18.01 8.37
C ASP A 143 4.85 -17.64 9.87
N ARG A 144 5.55 -16.55 10.25
CA ARG A 144 5.52 -16.01 11.62
C ARG A 144 4.16 -15.43 11.99
N VAL A 145 3.44 -14.82 11.05
CA VAL A 145 2.07 -14.35 11.27
C VAL A 145 1.13 -15.54 11.52
N GLU A 146 1.25 -16.62 10.75
CA GLU A 146 0.47 -17.86 10.96
C GLU A 146 0.74 -18.50 12.33
N ARG A 147 2.00 -18.50 12.77
CA ARG A 147 2.39 -18.96 14.11
C ARG A 147 2.05 -17.97 15.24
N SER A 148 1.35 -16.88 14.94
CA SER A 148 1.02 -15.81 15.91
C SER A 148 2.24 -15.15 16.57
N GLU A 149 3.41 -15.23 15.93
CA GLU A 149 4.67 -14.60 16.36
C GLU A 149 4.80 -13.16 15.83
N ALA A 150 3.91 -12.75 14.91
CA ALA A 150 3.84 -11.42 14.34
C ALA A 150 2.38 -10.96 14.24
N THR A 151 2.14 -9.63 14.21
CA THR A 151 0.79 -9.07 14.13
C THR A 151 0.20 -9.22 12.72
N GLY A 152 -1.04 -9.70 12.67
CA GLY A 152 -1.88 -9.72 11.47
C GLY A 152 -2.52 -11.08 11.26
N ARG A 153 -3.03 -11.31 10.06
CA ARG A 153 -3.65 -12.55 9.62
C ARG A 153 -3.24 -12.85 8.18
N VAL A 154 -2.89 -14.10 7.90
CA VAL A 154 -2.71 -14.60 6.54
C VAL A 154 -4.06 -15.02 5.97
N ILE A 155 -4.35 -14.60 4.74
CA ILE A 155 -5.66 -14.81 4.08
C ILE A 155 -5.57 -15.65 2.79
N ALA A 156 -4.36 -15.95 2.32
CA ALA A 156 -4.12 -16.84 1.20
C ALA A 156 -3.12 -17.92 1.59
N ASN A 157 -3.32 -19.14 1.12
CA ASN A 157 -2.52 -20.31 1.50
C ASN A 157 -1.93 -21.03 0.28
N GLY A 158 -0.90 -21.85 0.52
CA GLY A 158 -0.25 -22.69 -0.49
C GLY A 158 0.20 -21.92 -1.72
N LYS A 159 0.03 -22.51 -2.91
CA LYS A 159 0.45 -21.93 -4.20
C LYS A 159 -0.16 -20.55 -4.49
N ARG A 160 -1.39 -20.29 -4.02
CA ARG A 160 -2.04 -18.97 -4.20
C ARG A 160 -1.31 -17.88 -3.40
N ARG A 161 -0.86 -18.19 -2.18
CA ARG A 161 -0.05 -17.29 -1.35
C ARG A 161 1.23 -16.90 -2.10
N GLU A 162 1.95 -17.89 -2.60
CA GLU A 162 3.20 -17.70 -3.33
C GLU A 162 3.02 -16.77 -4.54
N GLN A 163 1.99 -17.01 -5.35
CA GLN A 163 1.67 -16.19 -6.51
C GLN A 163 1.35 -14.73 -6.14
N LEU A 164 0.53 -14.52 -5.11
CA LEU A 164 0.14 -13.18 -4.66
C LEU A 164 1.32 -12.40 -4.06
N VAL A 165 2.17 -13.07 -3.29
CA VAL A 165 3.39 -12.47 -2.73
C VAL A 165 4.36 -12.10 -3.86
N TRP A 166 4.56 -12.99 -4.85
CA TRP A 166 5.40 -12.69 -6.00
C TRP A 166 4.87 -11.50 -6.82
N GLN A 167 3.55 -11.45 -7.06
CA GLN A 167 2.92 -10.33 -7.75
C GLN A 167 3.13 -9.00 -7.00
N PHE A 168 3.03 -9.02 -5.68
CA PHE A 168 3.36 -7.85 -4.85
C PHE A 168 4.83 -7.46 -4.99
N VAL A 169 5.76 -8.41 -4.95
CA VAL A 169 7.20 -8.15 -5.11
C VAL A 169 7.50 -7.52 -6.47
N GLU A 170 7.00 -8.08 -7.56
CA GLU A 170 7.19 -7.55 -8.92
C GLU A 170 6.63 -6.13 -9.04
N THR A 171 5.42 -5.91 -8.51
CA THR A 171 4.77 -4.58 -8.56
C THR A 171 5.53 -3.57 -7.70
N PHE A 172 5.93 -3.94 -6.49
CA PHE A 172 6.67 -3.06 -5.59
C PHE A 172 8.03 -2.68 -6.21
N PHE A 173 8.75 -3.66 -6.76
CA PHE A 173 10.05 -3.41 -7.37
C PHE A 173 9.93 -2.51 -8.60
N SER A 174 9.02 -2.82 -9.53
CA SER A 174 8.86 -2.04 -10.77
C SER A 174 8.23 -0.67 -10.55
N GLU A 175 7.10 -0.57 -9.84
CA GLU A 175 6.34 0.68 -9.73
C GLU A 175 6.86 1.60 -8.60
N VAL A 176 7.39 1.02 -7.52
CA VAL A 176 7.86 1.79 -6.34
C VAL A 176 9.36 2.01 -6.36
N PHE A 177 10.16 1.00 -6.68
CA PHE A 177 11.60 1.21 -6.71
C PHE A 177 12.07 1.77 -8.05
N VAL A 178 11.83 1.07 -9.16
CA VAL A 178 12.32 1.49 -10.48
C VAL A 178 11.62 2.77 -10.95
N SER A 179 10.29 2.84 -10.88
CA SER A 179 9.54 4.01 -11.34
C SER A 179 9.49 5.14 -10.31
N TYR A 180 8.92 4.92 -9.11
CA TYR A 180 8.72 6.01 -8.13
C TYR A 180 10.02 6.55 -7.52
N ALA A 181 10.98 5.66 -7.27
CA ALA A 181 12.26 6.03 -6.71
C ALA A 181 13.38 6.10 -7.76
N GLU A 182 13.04 6.00 -9.05
CA GLU A 182 13.99 6.14 -10.18
C GLU A 182 15.15 5.13 -10.09
N GLY A 183 14.90 3.96 -9.48
CA GLY A 183 15.92 2.94 -9.20
C GLY A 183 16.97 3.38 -8.17
N GLN A 184 16.78 4.51 -7.49
CA GLN A 184 17.74 5.07 -6.53
C GLN A 184 17.30 4.80 -5.09
N ARG A 185 18.16 4.10 -4.34
CA ARG A 185 17.95 3.78 -2.92
C ARG A 185 17.77 5.03 -2.06
N SER A 186 18.55 6.08 -2.33
CA SER A 186 18.46 7.38 -1.64
C SER A 186 17.07 8.02 -1.80
N ILE A 187 16.55 8.01 -3.03
CA ILE A 187 15.21 8.53 -3.34
C ILE A 187 14.15 7.68 -2.65
N LEU A 188 14.23 6.34 -2.74
CA LEU A 188 13.31 5.43 -2.06
C LEU A 188 13.27 5.74 -0.56
N ASN A 189 14.43 5.80 0.10
CA ASN A 189 14.53 6.07 1.52
C ASN A 189 13.90 7.43 1.90
N SER A 190 14.12 8.47 1.08
CA SER A 190 13.56 9.80 1.31
C SER A 190 12.03 9.87 1.12
N ARG A 191 11.48 9.09 0.18
CA ARG A 191 10.06 9.10 -0.21
C ARG A 191 9.23 8.03 0.52
N LEU A 192 9.86 7.04 1.15
CA LEU A 192 9.21 5.86 1.74
C LEU A 192 8.12 6.22 2.76
N ASN A 193 8.37 7.21 3.63
CA ASN A 193 7.37 7.61 4.63
C ASN A 193 6.10 8.21 4.01
N ARG A 194 6.22 8.94 2.89
CA ARG A 194 5.06 9.48 2.16
C ARG A 194 4.27 8.37 1.50
N PHE A 195 5.00 7.43 0.88
CA PHE A 195 4.41 6.24 0.28
C PHE A 195 3.62 5.42 1.31
N LYS A 196 4.22 5.13 2.46
CA LYS A 196 3.54 4.46 3.59
C LYS A 196 2.32 5.23 4.08
N GLY A 197 2.41 6.56 4.14
CA GLY A 197 1.28 7.43 4.49
C GLY A 197 0.10 7.31 3.52
N GLY A 198 0.37 7.23 2.22
CA GLY A 198 -0.63 6.94 1.19
C GLY A 198 -1.27 5.57 1.38
N CYS A 199 -0.47 4.52 1.54
CA CYS A 199 -0.98 3.16 1.74
C CYS A 199 -1.85 3.04 3.01
N GLU A 200 -1.47 3.70 4.11
CA GLU A 200 -2.27 3.74 5.33
C GLU A 200 -3.60 4.48 5.14
N ALA A 201 -3.60 5.58 4.36
CA ALA A 201 -4.82 6.30 4.01
C ALA A 201 -5.75 5.41 3.17
N VAL A 202 -5.22 4.75 2.15
CA VAL A 202 -5.99 3.80 1.32
C VAL A 202 -6.60 2.68 2.16
N PHE A 203 -5.80 2.03 3.01
CA PHE A 203 -6.32 1.02 3.94
C PHE A 203 -7.48 1.58 4.78
N SER A 204 -7.27 2.76 5.37
CA SER A 204 -8.28 3.39 6.22
C SER A 204 -9.55 3.75 5.45
N GLN A 205 -9.43 4.21 4.20
CA GLN A 205 -10.59 4.49 3.34
C GLN A 205 -11.40 3.22 3.06
N ARG A 206 -10.72 2.11 2.70
CA ARG A 206 -11.37 0.83 2.35
C ARG A 206 -12.09 0.22 3.54
N TYR A 207 -11.44 0.20 4.71
CA TYR A 207 -11.96 -0.48 5.90
C TYR A 207 -12.85 0.38 6.81
N SER A 208 -12.94 1.70 6.58
CA SER A 208 -13.85 2.54 7.36
C SER A 208 -15.30 2.55 6.88
N LYS A 209 -15.60 2.03 5.68
CA LYS A 209 -16.98 1.94 5.15
C LYS A 209 -17.80 0.79 5.74
N LYS A 210 -17.17 -0.19 6.41
CA LYS A 210 -17.87 -1.29 7.09
C LYS A 210 -18.04 -0.94 8.56
N GLY A 211 -19.12 -0.22 8.87
CA GLY A 211 -19.51 0.00 10.26
C GLY A 211 -19.78 -1.33 10.96
N GLY A 212 -19.21 -1.51 12.16
CA GLY A 212 -19.82 -2.30 13.24
C GLY A 212 -19.87 -3.82 13.15
N SER A 213 -19.75 -4.46 11.99
CA SER A 213 -19.73 -5.92 11.90
C SER A 213 -18.74 -6.40 10.84
N PHE A 214 -17.69 -7.06 11.30
CA PHE A 214 -17.03 -8.07 10.48
C PHE A 214 -18.02 -9.21 10.32
N THR A 215 -18.86 -9.16 9.29
CA THR A 215 -19.57 -10.35 8.84
C THR A 215 -18.69 -11.01 7.78
N GLU A 216 -18.40 -12.29 7.97
CA GLU A 216 -17.61 -13.20 7.13
C GLU A 216 -18.04 -13.27 5.64
N GLN A 217 -18.94 -12.40 5.18
CA GLN A 217 -19.45 -12.36 3.81
C GLN A 217 -18.39 -11.92 2.76
N SER A 218 -17.26 -11.34 3.17
CA SER A 218 -16.12 -11.13 2.26
C SER A 218 -15.22 -12.37 2.12
N GLU A 219 -15.38 -13.36 3.00
CA GLU A 219 -14.70 -14.66 2.93
C GLU A 219 -15.38 -15.57 1.89
N VAL A 220 -16.70 -15.40 1.69
CA VAL A 220 -17.51 -16.16 0.72
C VAL A 220 -17.37 -15.63 -0.71
N ALA A 221 -17.22 -14.31 -0.91
CA ALA A 221 -17.06 -13.74 -2.26
C ALA A 221 -15.74 -14.17 -2.92
N ALA A 222 -14.63 -14.10 -2.18
CA ALA A 222 -13.30 -14.50 -2.66
C ALA A 222 -13.16 -16.01 -2.90
N THR A 223 -13.93 -16.84 -2.18
CA THR A 223 -13.97 -18.29 -2.39
C THR A 223 -14.92 -18.68 -3.53
N SER A 224 -16.03 -17.98 -3.73
CA SER A 224 -16.98 -18.26 -4.84
C SER A 224 -16.41 -17.93 -6.23
N GLU A 225 -15.66 -16.83 -6.36
CA GLU A 225 -14.99 -16.51 -7.63
C GLU A 225 -13.87 -17.51 -7.96
N ALA A 226 -13.16 -18.02 -6.95
CA ALA A 226 -12.13 -19.05 -7.15
C ALA A 226 -12.71 -20.43 -7.53
N VAL A 227 -13.90 -20.78 -7.03
CA VAL A 227 -14.58 -22.03 -7.39
C VAL A 227 -15.21 -21.96 -8.78
N THR A 228 -15.74 -20.80 -9.18
CA THR A 228 -16.39 -20.63 -10.50
C THR A 228 -15.38 -20.65 -11.66
N VAL A 229 -14.14 -20.21 -11.41
CA VAL A 229 -13.04 -20.30 -12.39
C VAL A 229 -12.48 -21.72 -12.50
N ALA A 230 -12.56 -22.53 -11.44
CA ALA A 230 -12.07 -23.91 -11.44
C ALA A 230 -13.03 -24.92 -12.12
N THR A 231 -14.32 -24.59 -12.27
CA THR A 231 -15.32 -25.47 -12.90
C THR A 231 -15.63 -25.13 -14.37
N GLY A 232 -14.99 -24.10 -14.94
CA GLY A 232 -15.29 -23.61 -16.30
C GLY A 232 -14.35 -24.07 -17.42
N ILE A 233 -13.46 -25.04 -17.18
CA ILE A 233 -12.56 -25.59 -18.21
C ILE A 233 -12.82 -27.10 -18.31
N GLY A 234 -13.70 -27.50 -19.22
CA GLY A 234 -13.96 -28.90 -19.54
C GLY A 234 -15.28 -29.09 -20.24
N ASP A 235 -15.28 -28.83 -21.55
CA ASP A 235 -15.94 -29.63 -22.60
C ASP A 235 -16.60 -28.74 -23.66
N ASP A 236 -15.78 -28.32 -24.63
CA ASP A 236 -16.27 -28.14 -25.99
C ASP A 236 -15.13 -28.43 -26.98
N ASN A 237 -15.12 -29.65 -27.53
CA ASN A 237 -14.91 -29.85 -28.97
C ASN A 237 -15.14 -31.31 -29.38
N SER A 238 -16.25 -31.51 -30.11
CA SER A 238 -16.31 -32.13 -31.44
C SER A 238 -15.48 -33.39 -31.73
N GLU A 239 -16.17 -34.46 -32.10
CA GLU A 239 -15.79 -35.21 -33.30
C GLU A 239 -17.02 -35.76 -34.02
N GLN A 240 -17.16 -35.31 -35.27
CA GLN A 240 -18.06 -35.84 -36.28
C GLN A 240 -17.42 -37.10 -36.87
N GLN A 241 -18.14 -38.22 -36.85
CA GLN A 241 -18.29 -39.19 -37.96
C GLN A 241 -19.28 -40.28 -37.60
#